data_AF-A0A9W5X5C0-F1
#
_entry.id   AF-A0A9W5X5C0-F1
#
_cell.length_a   1.000
_cell.length_b   1.000
_cell.length_c   1.000
_cell.angle_alpha   90.00
_cell.angle_beta   90.00
_cell.angle_gamma   90.00
#
_symmetry.space_group_name_H-M   'P 1'
#
loop_
_entity.id
_entity.type
_entity.pdbx_description
1 polymer ?
#
loop_
_entity_poly.entity_id
_entity_poly.type
_entity_poly.pdbx_seq_one_letter_code
_entity_poly.pdbx_strand_id
1 'polypeptide(L)'
;MENLQSALRDVVINAGNGDPEAQEIISKVEREARREQFLKENYLKWNEEGMELRARRLKHNMSLNYVAEKLGTSASRIGRLEKGLPVSQAKHLIASYNLLFDYIELRKDLKAFYSDHNLKWGL
;
A
#
# COMPACT_ATOMS: atom_id res chain seq x y z
N MET A 1 -31.24 4.74 -12.40
CA MET A 1 -30.20 5.01 -13.40
C MET A 1 -29.72 3.66 -13.89
N GLU A 2 -30.19 3.23 -15.06
CA GLU A 2 -29.70 2.02 -15.72
C GLU A 2 -28.18 2.11 -15.85
N ASN A 3 -27.52 1.10 -15.30
CA ASN A 3 -26.08 1.03 -15.23
C ASN A 3 -25.54 0.97 -16.67
N LEU A 4 -24.82 2.00 -17.12
CA LEU A 4 -24.16 2.05 -18.44
C LEU A 4 -23.36 0.77 -18.74
N GLN A 5 -22.91 0.06 -17.70
CA GLN A 5 -22.25 -1.24 -17.79
C GLN A 5 -23.18 -2.40 -18.22
N SER A 6 -24.48 -2.36 -17.88
CA SER A 6 -25.48 -3.33 -18.34
C SER A 6 -25.71 -3.18 -19.83
N ALA A 7 -25.90 -1.93 -20.30
CA ALA A 7 -26.13 -1.64 -21.71
C ALA A 7 -24.91 -1.99 -22.58
N LEU A 8 -23.68 -1.76 -22.10
CA LEU A 8 -22.46 -2.20 -22.80
C LEU A 8 -22.31 -3.73 -22.81
N ARG A 9 -22.65 -4.42 -21.72
CA ARG A 9 -22.67 -5.89 -21.69
C ARG A 9 -23.66 -6.46 -22.70
N ASP A 10 -24.87 -5.93 -22.77
CA ASP A 10 -25.93 -6.45 -23.64
C ASP A 10 -25.63 -6.20 -25.14
N VAL A 11 -24.97 -5.09 -25.47
CA VAL A 11 -24.51 -4.79 -26.84
C VAL A 11 -23.38 -5.73 -27.26
N VAL A 12 -22.45 -6.04 -26.36
CA VAL A 12 -21.28 -6.86 -26.67
C VAL A 12 -21.61 -8.36 -26.66
N ILE A 13 -22.51 -8.83 -25.78
CA ILE A 13 -23.00 -10.21 -25.76
C ILE A 13 -23.78 -10.54 -27.04
N ASN A 14 -24.53 -9.59 -27.60
CA ASN A 14 -25.25 -9.77 -28.86
C ASN A 14 -24.36 -9.71 -30.11
N ALA A 15 -23.18 -9.05 -30.05
CA ALA A 15 -22.27 -8.91 -31.18
C ALA A 15 -21.16 -9.99 -31.25
N GLY A 16 -20.91 -10.72 -30.14
CA GLY A 16 -19.67 -11.49 -29.93
C GLY A 16 -19.80 -12.98 -29.68
N ASN A 17 -20.88 -13.64 -30.13
CA ASN A 17 -20.99 -15.10 -30.00
C ASN A 17 -20.05 -15.83 -30.99
N GLY A 18 -18.74 -15.85 -30.71
CA GLY A 18 -17.78 -16.74 -31.36
C GLY A 18 -16.35 -16.22 -31.51
N ASP A 19 -16.08 -14.93 -31.32
CA ASP A 19 -14.75 -14.34 -31.55
C ASP A 19 -13.88 -14.36 -30.27
N PRO A 20 -12.76 -15.11 -30.24
CA PRO A 20 -11.83 -15.16 -29.11
C PRO A 20 -11.25 -13.77 -28.74
N GLU A 21 -11.07 -12.88 -29.72
CA GLU A 21 -10.50 -11.55 -29.51
C GLU A 21 -11.47 -10.64 -28.76
N ALA A 22 -12.76 -10.68 -29.14
CA ALA A 22 -13.83 -10.00 -28.42
C ALA A 22 -13.95 -10.48 -26.96
N GLN A 23 -13.83 -11.79 -26.71
CA GLN A 23 -13.85 -12.35 -25.35
C GLN A 23 -12.66 -11.89 -24.51
N GLU A 24 -11.46 -11.79 -25.11
CA GLU A 24 -10.28 -11.29 -24.41
C GLU A 24 -10.45 -9.82 -24.00
N ILE A 25 -10.95 -8.98 -24.91
CA ILE A 25 -11.21 -7.56 -24.66
C ILE A 25 -12.21 -7.37 -23.52
N ILE A 26 -13.33 -8.08 -23.54
CA ILE A 26 -14.35 -8.04 -22.46
C ILE A 26 -13.71 -8.40 -21.12
N SER A 27 -12.91 -9.48 -21.09
CA SER A 27 -12.26 -9.94 -19.85
C SER A 27 -11.26 -8.91 -19.27
N LYS A 28 -10.60 -8.11 -20.13
CA LYS A 28 -9.70 -7.04 -19.71
C LYS A 28 -10.49 -5.87 -19.13
N VAL A 29 -11.53 -5.42 -19.83
CA VAL A 29 -12.41 -4.32 -19.38
C VAL A 29 -13.05 -4.65 -18.03
N GLU A 30 -13.53 -5.88 -17.83
CA GLU A 30 -14.09 -6.29 -16.55
C GLU A 30 -13.05 -6.32 -15.41
N ARG A 31 -11.81 -6.73 -15.71
CA ARG A 31 -10.72 -6.72 -14.72
C ARG A 31 -10.35 -5.29 -14.31
N GLU A 32 -10.32 -4.37 -15.27
CA GLU A 32 -10.05 -2.95 -15.01
C GLU A 32 -11.17 -2.31 -14.19
N ALA A 33 -12.43 -2.54 -14.55
CA ALA A 33 -13.57 -2.03 -13.79
C ALA A 33 -13.58 -2.53 -12.33
N ARG A 34 -13.35 -3.84 -12.13
CA ARG A 34 -13.22 -4.43 -10.78
C ARG A 34 -12.08 -3.79 -9.99
N ARG A 35 -10.94 -3.55 -10.65
CA ARG A 35 -9.79 -2.90 -10.04
C ARG A 35 -10.14 -1.47 -9.63
N GLU A 36 -10.72 -0.66 -10.51
CA GLU A 36 -11.10 0.72 -10.21
C GLU A 36 -12.08 0.82 -9.04
N GLN A 37 -13.07 -0.05 -9.00
CA GLN A 37 -14.04 -0.09 -7.91
C GLN A 37 -13.37 -0.44 -6.58
N PHE A 38 -12.51 -1.46 -6.57
CA PHE A 38 -11.71 -1.81 -5.40
C PHE A 38 -10.82 -0.64 -4.92
N LEU A 39 -10.21 0.10 -5.86
CA LEU A 39 -9.42 1.29 -5.53
C LEU A 39 -10.27 2.37 -4.87
N LYS A 40 -11.46 2.65 -5.40
CA LYS A 40 -12.38 3.65 -4.84
C LYS A 40 -12.82 3.29 -3.42
N GLU A 41 -13.21 2.03 -3.21
CA GLU A 41 -13.69 1.54 -1.92
C GLU A 41 -12.62 1.59 -0.83
N ASN A 42 -11.35 1.37 -1.20
CA ASN A 42 -10.25 1.31 -0.24
C ASN A 42 -9.44 2.62 -0.13
N TYR A 43 -9.70 3.61 -0.99
CA TYR A 43 -8.91 4.83 -1.07
C TYR A 43 -8.82 5.57 0.27
N LEU A 44 -9.97 5.78 0.94
CA LEU A 44 -10.00 6.51 2.21
C LEU A 44 -9.13 5.83 3.26
N LYS A 45 -9.30 4.51 3.41
CA LYS A 45 -8.52 3.70 4.35
C LYS A 45 -7.02 3.76 4.05
N TRP A 46 -6.62 3.55 2.80
CA TRP A 46 -5.20 3.58 2.46
C TRP A 46 -4.59 4.97 2.59
N ASN A 47 -5.37 6.02 2.33
CA ASN A 47 -4.92 7.38 2.52
C ASN A 47 -4.69 7.69 4.01
N GLU A 48 -5.60 7.29 4.89
CA GLU A 48 -5.44 7.42 6.35
C GLU A 48 -4.22 6.64 6.86
N GLU A 49 -4.13 5.34 6.53
CA GLU A 49 -2.99 4.49 6.91
C GLU A 49 -1.66 5.06 6.37
N GLY A 50 -1.64 5.52 5.11
CA GLY A 50 -0.47 6.11 4.49
C GLY A 50 -0.02 7.40 5.16
N MET A 51 -0.96 8.28 5.51
CA MET A 51 -0.68 9.52 6.24
C MET A 51 -0.13 9.24 7.64
N GLU A 52 -0.67 8.26 8.36
CA GLU A 52 -0.18 7.86 9.67
C GLU A 52 1.27 7.33 9.60
N LEU A 53 1.55 6.43 8.65
CA LEU A 53 2.89 5.91 8.41
C LEU A 53 3.89 7.04 8.10
N ARG A 54 3.49 8.00 7.27
CA ARG A 54 4.31 9.18 6.96
C ARG A 54 4.57 10.02 8.20
N ALA A 55 3.55 10.29 9.00
CA ALA A 55 3.69 11.06 10.24
C ALA A 55 4.66 10.38 11.21
N ARG A 56 4.53 9.06 11.42
CA ARG A 56 5.48 8.28 12.23
C ARG A 56 6.89 8.33 11.64
N ARG A 57 7.07 8.12 10.33
CA ARG A 57 8.40 8.21 9.70
C ARG A 57 9.09 9.54 9.98
N LEU A 58 8.34 10.64 9.82
CA LEU A 58 8.85 11.99 10.07
C LEU A 58 9.16 12.22 11.56
N LYS A 59 8.32 11.73 12.48
CA LYS A 59 8.58 11.77 13.93
C LYS A 59 9.91 11.11 14.31
N HIS A 60 10.30 10.06 13.58
CA HIS A 60 11.57 9.36 13.77
C HIS A 60 12.73 9.92 12.93
N ASN A 61 12.54 11.04 12.22
CA ASN A 61 13.53 11.64 11.32
C ASN A 61 14.09 10.67 10.27
N MET A 62 13.26 9.74 9.79
CA MET A 62 13.67 8.76 8.79
C MET A 62 13.42 9.26 7.37
N SER A 63 14.42 9.11 6.49
CA SER A 63 14.24 9.34 5.06
C SER A 63 13.49 8.17 4.41
N LEU A 64 12.88 8.41 3.24
CA LEU A 64 12.27 7.33 2.46
C LEU A 64 13.32 6.27 2.05
N ASN A 65 14.54 6.70 1.74
CA ASN A 65 15.62 5.79 1.36
C ASN A 65 16.04 4.88 2.52
N TYR A 66 16.10 5.42 3.74
CA TYR A 66 16.40 4.62 4.94
C TYR A 66 15.34 3.53 5.14
N VAL A 67 14.06 3.89 5.10
CA VAL A 67 12.97 2.91 5.24
C VAL A 67 13.02 1.88 4.11
N ALA A 68 13.22 2.31 2.87
CA ALA A 68 13.34 1.44 1.71
C ALA A 68 14.45 0.40 1.87
N GLU A 69 15.63 0.83 2.33
CA GLU A 69 16.77 -0.05 2.63
C GLU A 69 16.40 -1.07 3.71
N LYS A 70 15.81 -0.64 4.83
CA LYS A 70 15.46 -1.53 5.95
C LYS A 70 14.37 -2.54 5.59
N LEU A 71 13.44 -2.16 4.72
CA LEU A 71 12.32 -3.03 4.32
C LEU A 71 12.61 -3.82 3.03
N GLY A 72 13.80 -3.67 2.43
CA GLY A 72 14.16 -4.37 1.20
C GLY A 72 13.25 -4.02 0.01
N THR A 73 12.85 -2.75 -0.11
CA THR A 73 11.99 -2.30 -1.21
C THR A 73 12.39 -0.94 -1.76
N SER A 74 11.66 -0.39 -2.74
CA SER A 74 12.02 0.90 -3.34
C SER A 74 11.41 2.08 -2.58
N ALA A 75 12.16 3.19 -2.48
CA ALA A 75 11.69 4.44 -1.88
C ALA A 75 10.42 4.98 -2.57
N SER A 76 10.30 4.75 -3.89
CA SER A 76 9.08 5.08 -4.64
C SER A 76 7.86 4.29 -4.16
N ARG A 77 8.02 2.99 -3.87
CA ARG A 77 6.92 2.16 -3.34
C ARG A 77 6.50 2.60 -1.94
N ILE A 78 7.45 2.94 -1.07
CA ILE A 78 7.16 3.54 0.25
C ILE A 78 6.43 4.88 0.07
N GLY A 79 6.93 5.76 -0.79
CA GLY A 79 6.32 7.07 -1.04
C GLY A 79 4.92 6.98 -1.67
N ARG A 80 4.63 5.92 -2.43
CA ARG A 80 3.28 5.64 -2.94
C ARG A 80 2.35 5.19 -1.81
N LEU A 81 2.81 4.26 -0.97
CA LEU A 81 2.04 3.80 0.19
C LEU A 81 1.68 4.98 1.12
N GLU A 82 2.65 5.84 1.43
CA GLU A 82 2.44 7.03 2.27
C GLU A 82 1.48 8.08 1.67
N LYS A 83 1.17 7.98 0.39
CA LYS A 83 0.20 8.84 -0.32
C LYS A 83 -1.16 8.16 -0.51
N GLY A 84 -1.38 6.99 0.10
CA GLY A 84 -2.59 6.19 -0.11
C GLY A 84 -2.72 5.59 -1.51
N LEU A 85 -1.64 5.59 -2.30
CA LEU A 85 -1.67 5.04 -3.65
C LEU A 85 -1.58 3.51 -3.59
N PRO A 86 -2.26 2.80 -4.51
CA PRO A 86 -2.21 1.35 -4.55
C PRO A 86 -0.78 0.85 -4.79
N VAL A 87 -0.38 -0.11 -3.95
CA VAL A 87 0.88 -0.85 -4.04
C VAL A 87 0.61 -2.34 -3.89
N SER A 88 1.41 -3.15 -4.55
CA SER A 88 1.36 -4.61 -4.37
C SER A 88 1.64 -4.96 -2.92
N GLN A 89 0.95 -5.97 -2.38
CA GLN A 89 1.17 -6.48 -1.02
C GLN A 89 1.14 -5.39 0.07
N ALA A 90 0.25 -4.39 -0.07
CA ALA A 90 0.15 -3.25 0.85
C ALA A 90 0.09 -3.67 2.33
N LYS A 91 -0.75 -4.67 2.67
CA LYS A 91 -0.88 -5.18 4.04
C LYS A 91 0.44 -5.67 4.63
N HIS A 92 1.20 -6.45 3.86
CA HIS A 92 2.52 -6.94 4.30
C HIS A 92 3.50 -5.78 4.48
N LEU A 93 3.50 -4.82 3.54
CA LEU A 93 4.38 -3.67 3.61
C LEU A 93 4.06 -2.78 4.84
N ILE A 94 2.78 -2.56 5.14
CA ILE A 94 2.33 -1.82 6.34
C ILE A 94 2.81 -2.54 7.61
N ALA A 95 2.63 -3.86 7.70
CA ALA A 95 3.06 -4.64 8.85
C ALA A 95 4.58 -4.57 9.07
N SER A 96 5.37 -4.71 7.99
CA SER A 96 6.83 -4.57 8.06
C SER A 96 7.27 -3.16 8.46
N TYR A 97 6.54 -2.14 8.00
CA TYR A 97 6.80 -0.75 8.37
C TYR A 97 6.55 -0.50 9.85
N ASN A 98 5.42 -0.99 10.38
CA ASN A 98 5.14 -0.90 11.81
C ASN A 98 6.19 -1.61 12.66
N LEU A 99 6.60 -2.82 12.27
CA LEU A 99 7.67 -3.55 12.96
C LEU A 99 8.99 -2.78 12.98
N LEU A 100 9.33 -2.06 11.90
CA LEU A 100 10.50 -1.19 11.87
C LEU A 100 10.40 -0.04 12.89
N PHE A 101 9.22 0.57 13.05
CA PHE A 101 9.01 1.60 14.08
C PHE A 101 9.15 1.01 15.48
N ASP A 102 8.49 -0.11 15.76
CA ASP A 102 8.53 -0.76 17.07
C ASP A 102 9.97 -1.13 17.47
N TYR A 103 10.76 -1.63 16.51
CA TYR A 103 12.19 -1.88 16.72
C TYR A 103 12.98 -0.61 17.09
N ILE A 104 12.70 0.50 16.41
CA ILE A 104 13.39 1.78 16.68
C ILE A 104 13.00 2.34 18.03
N GLU A 105 11.73 2.28 18.39
CA GLU A 105 11.19 2.70 19.68
C GLU A 105 11.83 1.88 20.81
N LEU A 106 11.76 0.55 20.73
CA LEU A 106 12.39 -0.34 21.70
C LEU A 106 13.90 -0.07 21.85
N ARG A 107 14.61 0.16 20.75
CA ARG A 107 16.05 0.47 20.79
C ARG A 107 16.33 1.82 21.48
N LYS A 108 15.45 2.81 21.35
CA LYS A 108 15.58 4.10 22.05
C LYS A 108 15.34 3.92 23.55
N ASP A 109 14.29 3.20 23.91
CA ASP A 109 13.91 2.96 25.31
C ASP A 109 14.99 2.20 26.05
N LEU A 110 15.54 1.16 25.42
CA LEU A 110 16.67 0.42 25.98
C LEU A 110 17.92 1.31 26.17
N LYS A 111 18.25 2.16 25.19
CA LYS A 111 19.38 3.09 25.35
C LYS A 111 19.17 4.06 26.50
N ALA A 112 17.96 4.59 26.66
CA ALA A 112 17.62 5.46 27.79
C ALA A 112 17.79 4.72 29.12
N PHE A 113 17.20 3.52 29.23
CA PHE A 113 17.32 2.68 30.43
C PHE A 113 18.78 2.42 30.84
N TYR A 114 19.64 2.02 29.90
CA TYR A 114 21.05 1.75 30.21
C TYR A 114 21.81 3.02 30.62
N SER A 115 21.48 4.16 30.00
CA SER A 115 22.10 5.46 30.32
C SER A 115 21.72 5.89 31.75
N ASP A 116 20.46 5.72 32.13
CA ASP A 116 19.95 6.08 33.46
C ASP A 116 20.54 5.23 34.58
N HIS A 117 21.02 4.01 34.27
CA HIS A 117 21.56 3.06 35.24
C HIS A 117 23.09 2.90 35.16
N ASN A 118 23.80 3.76 34.41
CA ASN A 118 25.25 3.65 34.19
C ASN A 118 25.72 2.27 33.69
N LEU A 119 24.87 1.57 32.93
CA LEU A 119 25.19 0.28 32.34
C LEU A 119 25.80 0.48 30.95
N LYS A 120 26.76 -0.36 30.57
CA LYS A 120 27.32 -0.32 29.20
C LYS A 120 26.31 -0.90 28.21
N TRP A 121 25.90 -0.09 27.23
CA TRP A 121 25.14 -0.56 26.08
C TRP A 121 26.06 -1.30 25.11
N GLY A 122 25.85 -2.61 24.93
CA GLY A 122 26.61 -3.44 23.99
C GLY A 122 25.75 -3.87 22.81
N LEU A 123 26.02 -3.30 21.63
CA LEU A 123 25.61 -3.82 20.32
C LEU A 123 26.75 -3.63 19.34
#